data_AF-A0A2J4G6E3-F1
#
_entry.id   AF-A0A2J4G6E3-F1
#
_cell.length_a   1.000
_cell.length_b   1.000
_cell.length_c   1.000
_cell.angle_alpha   90.00
_cell.angle_beta   90.00
_cell.angle_gamma   90.00
#
_symmetry.space_group_name_H-M   'P 1'
#
loop_
_entity.id
_entity.type
_entity.pdbx_description
1 polymer ?
#
loop_
_entity_poly.entity_id
_entity_poly.type
_entity_poly.pdbx_seq_one_letter_code
_entity_poly.pdbx_strand_id
1 'polypeptide(L)'
;MPKRKSYIRFPLLSWTLRQQGADLRENELVVRVYRRTCSIPLPERGLEWLHRQEEACRDSGGRLTRYVTIKGDGEINVVLHCSHSLSVEELLENLEVIAAVDVNSSHGFLLFVYDLSDGGFRIRRFKVPEVNWRRIKELQRAAAKSRSPGAWATARCALKKAHRRRRAAVLRAVAEVAKELRGKRAIVFIDVPFDESLRNNGLQRTLRSFAGRLENALGFHGIPVIERTLPSKRCPLCGSKLEEAEKRGRTRVMRCTGCGRAFERDSVPALHALKLFIGESEVEELAGKLAKRYGLQRPQGG
;
A
#
# COMPACT_ATOMS: atom_id res chain seq x y z
N MET A 1 -17.81 -28.08 -8.13
CA MET A 1 -16.68 -27.40 -7.45
C MET A 1 -16.41 -26.07 -8.14
N PRO A 2 -16.40 -24.90 -7.47
CA PRO A 2 -15.96 -23.69 -8.13
C PRO A 2 -14.44 -23.80 -8.34
N LYS A 3 -14.02 -23.93 -9.60
CA LYS A 3 -12.60 -23.92 -9.99
C LYS A 3 -11.95 -22.69 -9.36
N ARG A 4 -10.91 -22.89 -8.52
CA ARG A 4 -10.07 -21.77 -8.05
C ARG A 4 -9.48 -21.12 -9.29
N LYS A 5 -10.02 -19.98 -9.70
CA LYS A 5 -9.44 -19.17 -10.78
C LYS A 5 -8.12 -18.61 -10.27
N SER A 6 -7.03 -19.24 -10.69
CA SER A 6 -5.67 -18.73 -10.50
C SER A 6 -5.40 -17.78 -11.64
N TYR A 7 -5.29 -16.49 -11.34
CA TYR A 7 -4.89 -15.48 -12.31
C TYR A 7 -3.40 -15.23 -12.12
N ILE A 8 -2.63 -15.34 -13.20
CA ILE A 8 -1.24 -14.91 -13.20
C ILE A 8 -1.14 -13.71 -14.13
N ARG A 9 -0.73 -12.58 -13.56
CA ARG A 9 -0.56 -11.31 -14.26
C ARG A 9 0.91 -11.07 -14.46
N PHE A 10 1.32 -10.84 -15.70
CA PHE A 10 2.68 -10.44 -16.04
C PHE A 10 2.64 -9.17 -16.89
N PRO A 11 3.52 -8.19 -16.66
CA PRO A 11 3.76 -7.14 -17.64
C PRO A 11 4.28 -7.78 -18.94
N LEU A 12 3.83 -7.27 -20.08
CA LEU A 12 4.28 -7.69 -21.43
C LEU A 12 5.71 -7.20 -21.75
N LEU A 13 6.37 -6.55 -20.80
CA LEU A 13 7.79 -6.16 -20.84
C LEU A 13 8.58 -6.74 -19.66
N SER A 14 8.08 -7.82 -19.07
CA SER A 14 8.73 -8.53 -17.96
C SER A 14 9.85 -9.47 -18.45
N TRP A 15 10.55 -9.13 -19.54
CA TRP A 15 11.58 -10.01 -20.09
C TRP A 15 12.80 -10.14 -19.16
N THR A 16 12.99 -9.18 -18.26
CA THR A 16 14.07 -9.17 -17.25
C THR A 16 13.91 -10.26 -16.17
N LEU A 17 12.71 -10.77 -15.95
CA LEU A 17 12.46 -11.85 -15.00
C LEU A 17 12.81 -13.21 -15.63
N ARG A 18 13.94 -13.80 -15.21
CA ARG A 18 14.50 -15.06 -15.74
C ARG A 18 13.55 -16.27 -15.80
N GLN A 19 12.45 -16.28 -15.06
CA GLN A 19 11.56 -17.45 -14.94
C GLN A 19 10.11 -17.21 -15.34
N GLN A 20 9.66 -15.96 -15.47
CA GLN A 20 8.26 -15.59 -15.67
C GLN A 20 8.14 -14.25 -16.41
N GLY A 21 7.32 -14.14 -17.45
CA GLY A 21 7.10 -12.88 -18.16
C GLY A 21 6.38 -13.08 -19.49
N ALA A 22 5.94 -12.01 -20.14
CA ALA A 22 5.44 -12.05 -21.50
C ALA A 22 6.14 -10.98 -22.33
N ASP A 23 6.23 -11.19 -23.64
CA ASP A 23 6.85 -10.31 -24.63
C ASP A 23 6.10 -10.43 -25.97
N LEU A 24 6.08 -9.36 -26.77
CA LEU A 24 5.52 -9.39 -28.13
C LEU A 24 6.69 -9.34 -29.11
N ARG A 25 6.84 -10.38 -29.93
CA ARG A 25 7.91 -10.48 -30.92
C ARG A 25 7.30 -10.65 -32.29
N GLU A 26 7.49 -9.63 -33.12
CA GLU A 26 6.89 -9.59 -34.45
C GLU A 26 5.38 -9.82 -34.35
N ASN A 27 4.92 -11.01 -34.74
CA ASN A 27 3.52 -11.39 -34.79
C ASN A 27 3.13 -12.40 -33.69
N GLU A 28 4.02 -12.68 -32.74
CA GLU A 28 3.82 -13.68 -31.70
C GLU A 28 3.84 -13.08 -30.29
N LEU A 29 2.86 -13.48 -29.48
CA LEU A 29 2.90 -13.30 -28.04
C LEU A 29 3.70 -14.44 -27.40
N VAL A 30 4.88 -14.11 -26.90
CA VAL A 30 5.78 -15.05 -26.21
C VAL A 30 5.54 -14.97 -24.72
N VAL A 31 5.03 -16.04 -24.11
CA VAL A 31 4.74 -16.11 -22.67
C VAL A 31 5.64 -17.15 -21.99
N ARG A 32 6.36 -16.72 -20.96
CA ARG A 32 7.23 -17.55 -20.12
C ARG A 32 6.60 -17.77 -18.75
N VAL A 33 6.42 -19.03 -18.38
CA VAL A 33 5.86 -19.43 -17.08
C VAL A 33 6.67 -20.58 -16.51
N TYR A 34 7.34 -20.37 -15.37
CA TYR A 34 8.13 -21.39 -14.66
C TYR A 34 9.13 -22.12 -15.57
N ARG A 35 9.91 -21.36 -16.35
CA ARG A 35 10.91 -21.86 -17.33
C ARG A 35 10.35 -22.54 -18.58
N ARG A 36 9.02 -22.59 -18.76
CA ARG A 36 8.41 -22.95 -20.05
C ARG A 36 8.12 -21.71 -20.85
N THR A 37 8.36 -21.77 -22.15
CA THR A 37 8.03 -20.71 -23.11
C THR A 37 6.94 -21.22 -24.03
N CYS A 38 5.88 -20.45 -24.24
CA CYS A 38 4.93 -20.66 -25.33
C CYS A 38 4.90 -19.43 -26.23
N SER A 39 4.90 -19.66 -27.54
CA SER A 39 4.59 -18.67 -28.56
C SER A 39 3.14 -18.82 -28.96
N ILE A 40 2.43 -17.70 -29.06
CA ILE A 40 1.04 -17.67 -29.49
C ILE A 40 0.99 -16.71 -30.68
N PRO A 41 0.75 -17.20 -31.90
CA PRO A 41 0.61 -16.33 -33.06
C PRO A 41 -0.63 -15.46 -32.88
N LEU A 42 -0.46 -14.16 -33.06
CA LEU A 42 -1.57 -13.22 -33.09
C LEU A 42 -2.07 -13.09 -34.53
N PRO A 43 -3.39 -13.13 -34.77
CA PRO A 43 -3.92 -12.85 -36.09
C PRO A 43 -3.59 -11.39 -36.47
N GLU A 44 -3.43 -11.12 -37.76
CA GLU A 44 -3.13 -9.79 -38.31
C GLU A 44 -4.09 -8.71 -37.76
N ARG A 45 -5.40 -9.00 -37.77
CA ARG A 45 -6.42 -8.14 -37.17
C ARG A 45 -6.17 -7.81 -35.68
N GLY A 46 -5.59 -8.74 -34.94
CA GLY A 46 -5.22 -8.55 -33.54
C GLY A 46 -4.02 -7.61 -33.37
N LEU A 47 -3.04 -7.70 -34.26
CA LEU A 47 -1.88 -6.82 -34.31
C LEU A 47 -2.28 -5.39 -34.72
N GLU A 48 -3.07 -5.25 -35.77
CA GLU A 48 -3.62 -3.96 -36.21
C GLU A 48 -4.42 -3.28 -35.09
N TRP A 49 -5.24 -4.06 -34.37
CA TRP A 49 -5.99 -3.55 -33.23
C TRP A 49 -5.06 -3.06 -32.12
N LEU A 50 -4.02 -3.83 -31.77
CA LEU A 50 -3.02 -3.43 -30.77
C LEU A 50 -2.30 -2.14 -31.18
N HIS A 51 -1.81 -2.06 -32.42
CA HIS A 51 -1.15 -0.88 -32.95
C HIS A 51 -2.06 0.35 -32.90
N ARG A 52 -3.33 0.21 -33.29
CA ARG A 52 -4.30 1.30 -33.20
C ARG A 52 -4.51 1.79 -31.78
N GLN A 53 -4.54 0.89 -30.79
CA GLN A 53 -4.65 1.28 -29.39
C GLN A 53 -3.36 1.96 -28.87
N GLU A 54 -2.20 1.58 -29.40
CA GLU A 54 -0.91 2.21 -29.08
C GLU A 54 -0.80 3.61 -29.64
N GLU A 55 -1.19 3.79 -30.91
CA GLU A 55 -1.29 5.09 -31.56
C GLU A 55 -2.28 5.98 -30.81
N ALA A 56 -3.51 5.50 -30.57
CA ALA A 56 -4.51 6.26 -29.83
C ALA A 56 -4.03 6.67 -28.42
N CYS A 57 -3.29 5.80 -27.72
CA CYS A 57 -2.71 6.14 -26.42
C CYS A 57 -1.54 7.13 -26.53
N ARG A 58 -0.72 7.03 -27.57
CA ARG A 58 0.37 7.98 -27.83
C ARG A 58 -0.17 9.35 -28.19
N ASP A 59 -1.19 9.39 -29.05
CA ASP A 59 -1.86 10.62 -29.50
C ASP A 59 -2.56 11.34 -28.34
N SER A 60 -3.05 10.59 -27.35
CA SER A 60 -3.59 11.16 -26.12
C SER A 60 -2.52 11.63 -25.12
N GLY A 61 -1.23 11.53 -25.45
CA GLY A 61 -0.11 11.82 -24.55
C GLY A 61 0.10 10.76 -23.45
N GLY A 62 -0.55 9.61 -23.58
CA GLY A 62 -0.46 8.51 -22.64
C GLY A 62 0.69 7.55 -22.95
N ARG A 63 1.10 6.80 -21.92
CA ARG A 63 2.02 5.67 -22.02
C ARG A 63 1.23 4.37 -21.94
N LEU A 64 1.26 3.57 -23.00
CA LEU A 64 0.60 2.27 -23.00
C LEU A 64 1.45 1.22 -22.27
N THR A 65 0.91 0.66 -21.20
CA THR A 65 1.43 -0.54 -20.54
C THR A 65 0.55 -1.73 -20.91
N ARG A 66 1.16 -2.84 -21.31
CA ARG A 66 0.45 -4.05 -21.67
C ARG A 66 0.64 -5.10 -20.58
N TYR A 67 -0.41 -5.83 -20.26
CA TYR A 67 -0.39 -6.94 -19.31
C TYR A 67 -0.96 -8.19 -19.97
N VAL A 68 -0.42 -9.35 -19.59
CA VAL A 68 -0.99 -10.66 -19.97
C VAL A 68 -1.58 -11.30 -18.73
N THR A 69 -2.83 -11.75 -18.86
CA THR A 69 -3.53 -12.51 -17.83
C THR A 69 -3.82 -13.91 -18.37
N ILE A 70 -3.24 -14.92 -17.74
CA ILE A 70 -3.58 -16.32 -18.01
C ILE A 70 -4.62 -16.76 -17.00
N LYS A 71 -5.77 -17.23 -17.48
CA LYS A 71 -6.86 -17.79 -16.68
C LYS A 71 -6.64 -19.30 -16.48
N GLY A 72 -7.27 -19.85 -15.45
CA GLY A 72 -7.09 -21.26 -15.06
C GLY A 72 -7.70 -22.28 -16.03
N ASP A 73 -8.46 -21.83 -17.03
CA ASP A 73 -9.00 -22.59 -18.16
C ASP A 73 -8.11 -22.50 -19.41
N GLY A 74 -6.97 -21.80 -19.35
CA GLY A 74 -6.06 -21.61 -20.47
C GLY A 74 -6.39 -20.40 -21.34
N GLU A 75 -7.43 -19.63 -21.03
CA GLU A 75 -7.74 -18.39 -21.73
C GLU A 75 -6.68 -17.32 -21.40
N ILE A 76 -6.17 -16.66 -22.44
CA ILE A 76 -5.12 -15.64 -22.34
C ILE A 76 -5.71 -14.29 -22.75
N ASN A 77 -5.69 -13.34 -21.82
CA ASN A 77 -6.17 -11.99 -22.05
C ASN A 77 -5.00 -11.02 -22.10
N VAL A 78 -4.92 -10.23 -23.16
CA VAL A 78 -4.07 -9.04 -23.21
C VAL A 78 -4.88 -7.86 -22.68
N VAL A 79 -4.39 -7.21 -21.63
CA VAL A 79 -4.98 -6.02 -21.04
C VAL A 79 -4.09 -4.84 -21.37
N LEU A 80 -4.64 -3.87 -22.10
CA LEU A 80 -3.96 -2.62 -22.40
C LEU A 80 -4.34 -1.59 -21.34
N HIS A 81 -3.33 -0.88 -20.84
CA HIS A 81 -3.49 0.17 -19.86
C HIS A 81 -2.80 1.42 -20.38
N CYS A 82 -3.59 2.38 -20.85
CA CYS A 82 -3.06 3.69 -21.21
C CYS A 82 -2.97 4.55 -19.95
N SER A 83 -1.75 4.71 -19.43
CA SER A 83 -1.50 5.60 -18.31
C SER A 83 -1.06 6.95 -18.83
N HIS A 84 -1.84 7.99 -18.56
CA HIS A 84 -1.38 9.37 -18.64
C HIS A 84 -0.58 9.64 -17.37
N SER A 85 0.61 9.05 -17.27
CA SER A 85 1.53 9.40 -16.21
C SER A 85 2.10 10.76 -16.58
N LEU A 86 1.60 11.79 -15.89
CA LEU A 86 2.22 13.12 -15.88
C LEU A 86 3.73 12.96 -15.65
N SER A 87 4.54 13.84 -16.24
CA SER A 87 5.92 14.01 -15.77
C SER A 87 5.93 14.30 -14.26
N VAL A 88 7.06 14.06 -13.59
CA VAL A 88 7.14 14.35 -12.15
C VAL A 88 6.83 15.81 -11.90
N GLU A 89 7.30 16.68 -12.78
CA GLU A 89 7.09 18.12 -12.78
C GLU A 89 5.60 18.46 -12.94
N GLU A 90 4.94 17.95 -13.97
CA GLU A 90 3.50 18.18 -14.19
C GLU A 90 2.65 17.62 -13.05
N LEU A 91 3.00 16.46 -12.47
CA LEU A 91 2.29 15.90 -11.33
C LEU A 91 2.40 16.82 -10.11
N LEU A 92 3.57 17.40 -9.86
CA LEU A 92 3.80 18.28 -8.73
C LEU A 92 3.07 19.61 -8.91
N GLU A 93 3.08 20.18 -10.12
CA GLU A 93 2.34 21.41 -10.45
C GLU A 93 0.83 21.25 -10.31
N ASN A 94 0.35 20.02 -10.46
CA ASN A 94 -1.07 19.69 -10.51
C ASN A 94 -1.51 18.78 -9.35
N LEU A 95 -0.71 18.70 -8.28
CA LEU A 95 -0.97 17.80 -7.18
C LEU A 95 -2.21 18.27 -6.40
N GLU A 96 -3.18 17.36 -6.23
CA GLU A 96 -4.42 17.64 -5.49
C GLU A 96 -4.38 17.04 -4.10
N VAL A 97 -3.73 15.89 -3.95
CA VAL A 97 -3.79 15.10 -2.72
C VAL A 97 -2.43 14.54 -2.34
N ILE A 98 -2.10 14.68 -1.06
CA ILE A 98 -0.98 13.95 -0.45
C ILE A 98 -1.56 13.00 0.59
N ALA A 99 -1.24 11.71 0.44
CA ALA A 99 -1.59 10.70 1.43
C ALA A 99 -0.34 10.14 2.11
N ALA A 100 -0.47 9.81 3.39
CA ALA A 100 0.56 9.10 4.15
C ALA A 100 -0.08 7.87 4.81
N VAL A 101 0.60 6.74 4.70
CA VAL A 101 0.18 5.47 5.28
C VAL A 101 1.20 5.02 6.31
N ASP A 102 0.86 5.11 7.60
CA ASP A 102 1.65 4.51 8.66
C ASP A 102 1.29 3.02 8.82
N VAL A 103 2.30 2.17 8.68
CA VAL A 103 2.17 0.72 8.69
C VAL A 103 2.63 0.16 10.04
N ASN A 104 1.69 0.04 10.99
CA ASN A 104 1.98 -0.48 12.32
C ASN A 104 1.59 -1.95 12.49
N SER A 105 2.60 -2.77 12.77
CA SER A 105 2.49 -4.23 12.85
C SER A 105 1.49 -4.76 13.88
N SER A 106 1.22 -3.98 14.94
CA SER A 106 0.43 -4.39 16.10
C SER A 106 -0.98 -3.79 16.12
N HIS A 107 -1.20 -2.71 15.36
CA HIS A 107 -2.43 -1.90 15.47
C HIS A 107 -3.17 -1.71 14.13
N GLY A 108 -2.52 -2.01 13.00
CA GLY A 108 -3.11 -1.91 11.67
C GLY A 108 -2.43 -0.85 10.80
N PHE A 109 -3.19 -0.24 9.89
CA PHE A 109 -2.69 0.81 9.01
C PHE A 109 -3.44 2.11 9.28
N LEU A 110 -2.72 3.22 9.39
CA LEU A 110 -3.32 4.56 9.47
C LEU A 110 -3.14 5.22 8.11
N LEU A 111 -4.24 5.53 7.44
CA LEU A 111 -4.25 6.40 6.27
C LEU A 111 -4.54 7.83 6.72
N PHE A 112 -3.65 8.73 6.36
CA PHE A 112 -3.86 10.17 6.40
C PHE A 112 -3.99 10.67 4.95
N VAL A 113 -5.00 11.47 4.65
CA VAL A 113 -5.20 12.09 3.34
C VAL A 113 -5.35 13.59 3.55
N TYR A 114 -4.52 14.37 2.88
CA TYR A 114 -4.57 15.83 2.84
C TYR A 114 -4.99 16.28 1.44
N ASP A 115 -5.96 17.19 1.37
CA ASP A 115 -6.40 17.82 0.14
C ASP A 115 -5.75 19.21 0.05
N LEU A 116 -4.96 19.43 -1.01
CA LEU A 116 -4.22 20.67 -1.21
C LEU A 116 -5.13 21.82 -1.63
N SER A 117 -6.31 21.51 -2.18
CA SER A 117 -7.23 22.52 -2.73
C SER A 117 -7.95 23.31 -1.64
N ASP A 118 -8.35 22.62 -0.55
CA ASP A 118 -9.15 23.21 0.54
C ASP A 118 -8.45 23.13 1.92
N GLY A 119 -7.24 22.56 1.98
CA GLY A 119 -6.49 22.35 3.21
C GLY A 119 -7.18 21.38 4.19
N GLY A 120 -8.13 20.59 3.71
CA GLY A 120 -8.89 19.58 4.43
C GLY A 120 -8.09 18.29 4.62
N PHE A 121 -8.46 17.52 5.65
CA PHE A 121 -7.81 16.23 5.89
C PHE A 121 -8.77 15.16 6.38
N ARG A 122 -8.44 13.91 6.06
CA ARG A 122 -9.14 12.69 6.51
C ARG A 122 -8.16 11.73 7.14
N ILE A 123 -8.61 11.04 8.18
CA ILE A 123 -7.84 10.00 8.86
C ILE A 123 -8.69 8.74 8.95
N ARG A 124 -8.17 7.62 8.43
CA ARG A 124 -8.81 6.30 8.52
C ARG A 124 -7.86 5.28 9.14
N ARG A 125 -8.38 4.49 10.08
CA ARG A 125 -7.63 3.41 10.73
C ARG A 125 -8.16 2.06 10.26
N PHE A 126 -7.29 1.26 9.65
CA PHE A 126 -7.60 -0.09 9.18
C PHE A 126 -7.04 -1.11 10.16
N LYS A 127 -7.92 -1.72 10.96
CA LYS A 127 -7.51 -2.73 11.94
C LYS A 127 -7.18 -4.06 11.26
N VAL A 128 -5.99 -4.60 11.52
CA VAL A 128 -5.64 -5.97 11.15
C VAL A 128 -5.98 -6.91 12.32
N PRO A 129 -6.76 -7.98 12.10
CA PRO A 129 -7.06 -8.94 13.17
C PRO A 129 -5.79 -9.57 13.74
N GLU A 130 -5.67 -9.58 15.06
CA GLU A 130 -4.59 -10.26 15.75
C GLU A 130 -4.71 -11.78 15.60
N VAL A 131 -3.56 -12.45 15.56
CA VAL A 131 -3.52 -13.92 15.64
C VAL A 131 -3.48 -14.30 17.11
N ASN A 132 -4.44 -15.09 17.56
CA ASN A 132 -4.42 -15.66 18.91
C ASN A 132 -3.35 -16.76 19.00
N TRP A 133 -2.08 -16.34 19.13
CA TRP A 133 -0.94 -17.24 19.19
C TRP A 133 -0.99 -18.18 20.39
N ARG A 134 -1.58 -17.74 21.51
CA ARG A 134 -1.79 -18.59 22.68
C ARG A 134 -2.64 -19.81 22.31
N ARG A 135 -3.81 -19.59 21.70
CA ARG A 135 -4.68 -20.67 21.23
C ARG A 135 -4.02 -21.55 20.17
N ILE A 136 -3.27 -20.96 19.24
CA ILE A 136 -2.54 -21.73 18.22
C ILE A 136 -1.48 -22.63 18.87
N LYS A 137 -0.70 -22.11 19.82
CA LYS A 137 0.31 -22.89 20.56
C LYS A 137 -0.33 -23.99 21.41
N GLU A 138 -1.46 -23.72 22.06
CA GLU A 138 -2.22 -24.73 22.79
C GLU A 138 -2.67 -25.88 21.88
N LEU A 139 -3.23 -25.56 20.71
CA LEU A 139 -3.64 -26.56 19.72
C LEU A 139 -2.45 -27.36 19.18
N GLN A 140 -1.31 -26.71 18.92
CA GLN A 140 -0.09 -27.38 18.48
C GLN A 140 0.48 -28.31 19.55
N ARG A 141 0.49 -27.90 20.82
CA ARG A 141 0.92 -28.75 21.95
C ARG A 141 0.00 -29.94 22.12
N ALA A 142 -1.32 -29.75 22.05
CA ALA A 142 -2.29 -30.85 22.11
C ALA A 142 -2.14 -31.83 20.93
N ALA A 143 -1.87 -31.31 19.73
CA ALA A 143 -1.60 -32.14 18.56
C ALA A 143 -0.31 -32.96 18.70
N ALA A 144 0.77 -32.34 19.21
CA ALA A 144 2.03 -33.02 19.47
C ALA A 144 1.87 -34.15 20.51
N LYS A 145 1.14 -33.90 21.60
CA LYS A 145 0.86 -34.88 22.66
C LYS A 145 -0.01 -36.05 22.19
N SER A 146 -1.09 -35.76 21.46
CA SER A 146 -2.04 -36.80 21.03
C SER A 146 -1.51 -37.66 19.88
N ARG A 147 -0.50 -37.21 19.14
CA ARG A 147 0.01 -37.82 17.89
C ARG A 147 -1.09 -38.12 16.84
N SER A 148 -2.29 -37.57 17.01
CA SER A 148 -3.42 -37.84 16.14
C SER A 148 -3.38 -36.94 14.90
N PRO A 149 -3.59 -37.48 13.68
CA PRO A 149 -3.69 -36.68 12.47
C PRO A 149 -4.78 -35.60 12.54
N GLY A 150 -5.90 -35.91 13.23
CA GLY A 150 -7.02 -34.98 13.44
C GLY A 150 -6.65 -33.74 14.26
N ALA A 151 -5.89 -33.89 15.35
CA ALA A 151 -5.46 -32.75 16.15
C ALA A 151 -4.49 -31.83 15.37
N TRP A 152 -3.58 -32.42 14.58
CA TRP A 152 -2.72 -31.65 13.68
C TRP A 152 -3.50 -30.93 12.58
N ALA A 153 -4.56 -31.54 12.05
CA ALA A 153 -5.45 -30.89 11.09
C ALA A 153 -6.13 -29.66 11.73
N THR A 154 -6.67 -29.79 12.94
CA THR A 154 -7.32 -28.69 13.68
C THR A 154 -6.38 -27.53 13.93
N ALA A 155 -5.17 -27.79 14.43
CA ALA A 155 -4.16 -26.74 14.68
C ALA A 155 -3.79 -25.98 13.38
N ARG A 156 -3.56 -26.72 12.29
CA ARG A 156 -3.27 -26.13 10.96
C ARG A 156 -4.46 -25.32 10.42
N CYS A 157 -5.68 -25.81 10.58
CA CYS A 157 -6.90 -25.11 10.14
C CYS A 157 -7.10 -23.80 10.91
N ALA A 158 -6.89 -23.79 12.23
CA ALA A 158 -6.98 -22.57 13.04
C ALA A 158 -5.97 -21.50 12.58
N LEU A 159 -4.71 -21.91 12.36
CA LEU A 159 -3.66 -21.01 11.87
C LEU A 159 -3.98 -20.47 10.46
N LYS A 160 -4.40 -21.35 9.53
CA LYS A 160 -4.83 -20.96 8.18
C LYS A 160 -6.01 -19.98 8.23
N LYS A 161 -7.00 -20.20 9.09
CA LYS A 161 -8.16 -19.31 9.26
C LYS A 161 -7.73 -17.93 9.76
N ALA A 162 -6.81 -17.87 10.72
CA ALA A 162 -6.25 -16.60 11.21
C ALA A 162 -5.52 -15.83 10.09
N HIS A 163 -4.64 -16.49 9.33
CA HIS A 163 -3.96 -15.85 8.21
C HIS A 163 -4.91 -15.40 7.09
N ARG A 164 -5.96 -16.18 6.77
CA ARG A 164 -6.99 -15.77 5.80
C ARG A 164 -7.71 -14.49 6.24
N ARG A 165 -8.09 -14.39 7.52
CA ARG A 165 -8.73 -13.19 8.08
C ARG A 165 -7.81 -11.97 7.98
N ARG A 166 -6.53 -12.11 8.32
CA ARG A 166 -5.53 -11.05 8.16
C ARG A 166 -5.38 -10.61 6.71
N ARG A 167 -5.21 -11.56 5.79
CA ARG A 167 -5.11 -11.27 4.35
C ARG A 167 -6.34 -10.53 3.83
N ALA A 168 -7.54 -10.95 4.23
CA ALA A 168 -8.77 -10.28 3.83
C ALA A 168 -8.83 -8.83 4.38
N ALA A 169 -8.38 -8.59 5.61
CA ALA A 169 -8.30 -7.22 6.16
C ALA A 169 -7.30 -6.34 5.39
N VAL A 170 -6.12 -6.88 5.07
CA VAL A 170 -5.12 -6.21 4.23
C VAL A 170 -5.68 -5.85 2.86
N LEU A 171 -6.34 -6.79 2.18
CA LEU A 171 -6.93 -6.54 0.86
C LEU A 171 -8.05 -5.51 0.90
N ARG A 172 -8.90 -5.54 1.95
CA ARG A 172 -9.91 -4.50 2.14
C ARG A 172 -9.28 -3.12 2.34
N ALA A 173 -8.24 -3.03 3.17
CA ALA A 173 -7.54 -1.76 3.39
C ALA A 173 -6.95 -1.21 2.07
N VAL A 174 -6.27 -2.05 1.29
CA VAL A 174 -5.75 -1.66 -0.03
C VAL A 174 -6.87 -1.18 -0.97
N ALA A 175 -7.97 -1.92 -1.04
CA ALA A 175 -9.10 -1.57 -1.91
C ALA A 175 -9.76 -0.23 -1.50
N GLU A 176 -9.90 0.01 -0.19
CA GLU A 176 -10.45 1.25 0.34
C GLU A 176 -9.54 2.45 0.06
N VAL A 177 -8.23 2.32 0.28
CA VAL A 177 -7.26 3.38 -0.04
C VAL A 177 -7.27 3.68 -1.55
N ALA A 178 -7.20 2.63 -2.39
CA ALA A 178 -7.25 2.79 -3.84
C ALA A 178 -8.56 3.43 -4.30
N LYS A 179 -9.70 3.05 -3.74
CA LYS A 179 -11.00 3.67 -4.02
C LYS A 179 -11.02 5.15 -3.65
N GLU A 180 -10.43 5.51 -2.52
CA GLU A 180 -10.41 6.88 -2.01
C GLU A 180 -9.54 7.83 -2.85
N LEU A 181 -8.48 7.30 -3.47
CA LEU A 181 -7.51 8.08 -4.26
C LEU A 181 -7.70 7.95 -5.77
N ARG A 182 -8.44 6.95 -6.25
CA ARG A 182 -8.68 6.74 -7.68
C ARG A 182 -9.26 7.99 -8.33
N GLY A 183 -8.66 8.40 -9.45
CA GLY A 183 -9.08 9.56 -10.24
C GLY A 183 -8.56 10.89 -9.72
N LYS A 184 -7.77 10.89 -8.64
CA LYS A 184 -7.12 12.08 -8.11
C LYS A 184 -5.67 12.15 -8.56
N ARG A 185 -5.16 13.37 -8.74
CA ARG A 185 -3.73 13.63 -8.91
C ARG A 185 -3.08 13.60 -7.53
N ALA A 186 -2.59 12.42 -7.14
CA ALA A 186 -2.16 12.17 -5.76
C ALA A 186 -0.75 11.58 -5.68
N ILE A 187 -0.08 11.80 -4.55
CA ILE A 187 1.15 11.10 -4.14
C ILE A 187 0.90 10.40 -2.82
N VAL A 188 1.40 9.16 -2.67
CA VAL A 188 1.23 8.38 -1.45
C VAL A 188 2.57 8.01 -0.82
N PHE A 189 2.77 8.40 0.42
CA PHE A 189 3.87 7.96 1.27
C PHE A 189 3.49 6.71 2.05
N ILE A 190 4.38 5.72 2.10
CA ILE A 190 4.22 4.57 2.99
C ILE A 190 5.38 4.57 3.99
N ASP A 191 5.04 4.75 5.26
CA ASP A 191 5.98 4.61 6.37
C ASP A 191 6.19 3.12 6.66
N VAL A 192 7.17 2.54 5.97
CA VAL A 192 7.59 1.15 6.17
C VAL A 192 8.74 1.13 7.18
N PRO A 193 8.66 0.32 8.26
CA PRO A 193 9.79 0.14 9.17
C PRO A 193 10.99 -0.48 8.45
N PHE A 194 12.21 -0.12 8.85
CA PHE A 194 13.45 -0.68 8.29
C PHE A 194 13.46 -2.21 8.31
N ASP A 195 14.01 -2.82 7.24
CA ASP A 195 14.00 -4.28 7.09
C ASP A 195 14.76 -4.99 8.20
N GLU A 196 15.86 -4.40 8.71
CA GLU A 196 16.61 -4.96 9.84
C GLU A 196 15.74 -5.03 11.10
N SER A 197 14.90 -4.02 11.35
CA SER A 197 13.99 -3.98 12.50
C SER A 197 12.84 -4.98 12.39
N LEU A 198 12.58 -5.51 11.18
CA LEU A 198 11.53 -6.47 10.90
C LEU A 198 12.06 -7.90 10.66
N ARG A 199 13.38 -8.12 10.57
CA ARG A 199 13.97 -9.45 10.39
C ARG A 199 13.48 -10.40 11.48
N ASN A 200 13.08 -11.60 11.05
CA ASN A 200 12.54 -12.67 11.91
C ASN A 200 11.21 -12.37 12.61
N ASN A 201 10.55 -11.25 12.30
CA ASN A 201 9.20 -11.00 12.79
C ASN A 201 8.16 -11.64 11.84
N GLY A 202 7.22 -12.42 12.39
CA GLY A 202 6.09 -12.98 11.62
C GLY A 202 5.20 -11.93 10.91
N LEU A 203 5.41 -10.65 11.23
CA LEU A 203 4.75 -9.48 10.65
C LEU A 203 5.45 -8.93 9.40
N GLN A 204 6.75 -9.20 9.18
CA GLN A 204 7.55 -8.73 8.05
C GLN A 204 6.85 -9.02 6.71
N ARG A 205 6.39 -10.26 6.53
CA ARG A 205 5.68 -10.69 5.31
C ARG A 205 4.31 -10.05 5.15
N THR A 206 3.65 -9.62 6.23
CA THR A 206 2.32 -8.99 6.11
C THR A 206 2.43 -7.53 5.73
N LEU A 207 3.36 -6.79 6.34
CA LEU A 207 3.56 -5.35 6.10
C LEU A 207 4.13 -5.10 4.71
N ARG A 208 5.21 -5.80 4.33
CA ARG A 208 5.77 -5.72 2.97
C ARG A 208 4.75 -6.08 1.90
N SER A 209 3.93 -7.08 2.20
CA SER A 209 2.89 -7.51 1.28
C SER A 209 1.67 -6.58 1.27
N PHE A 210 1.51 -5.68 2.25
CA PHE A 210 0.57 -4.58 2.15
C PHE A 210 1.15 -3.48 1.26
N ALA A 211 2.36 -3.00 1.54
CA ALA A 211 3.01 -1.93 0.79
C ALA A 211 3.07 -2.25 -0.72
N GLY A 212 3.65 -3.40 -1.09
CA GLY A 212 3.68 -3.80 -2.50
C GLY A 212 2.30 -4.07 -3.11
N ARG A 213 1.27 -4.42 -2.33
CA ARG A 213 -0.10 -4.52 -2.88
C ARG A 213 -0.73 -3.16 -3.10
N LEU A 214 -0.46 -2.22 -2.21
CA LEU A 214 -0.96 -0.86 -2.31
C LEU A 214 -0.29 -0.15 -3.48
N GLU A 215 1.03 -0.26 -3.61
CA GLU A 215 1.79 0.19 -4.77
C GLU A 215 1.21 -0.36 -6.07
N ASN A 216 1.00 -1.67 -6.18
CA ASN A 216 0.39 -2.25 -7.38
C ASN A 216 -1.03 -1.73 -7.66
N ALA A 217 -1.85 -1.53 -6.62
CA ALA A 217 -3.22 -1.05 -6.77
C ALA A 217 -3.28 0.44 -7.18
N LEU A 218 -2.40 1.26 -6.62
CA LEU A 218 -2.31 2.69 -6.91
C LEU A 218 -1.58 2.95 -8.22
N GLY A 219 -0.55 2.17 -8.55
CA GLY A 219 0.13 2.22 -9.85
C GLY A 219 -0.80 1.89 -11.01
N PHE A 220 -1.78 1.01 -10.82
CA PHE A 220 -2.87 0.80 -11.79
C PHE A 220 -3.71 2.07 -12.04
N HIS A 221 -3.70 3.04 -11.12
CA HIS A 221 -4.38 4.31 -11.27
C HIS A 221 -3.43 5.47 -11.60
N GLY A 222 -2.15 5.19 -11.92
CA GLY A 222 -1.14 6.22 -12.19
C GLY A 222 -0.69 7.01 -10.96
N ILE A 223 -0.99 6.52 -9.76
CA ILE A 223 -0.68 7.22 -8.50
C ILE A 223 0.67 6.71 -7.99
N PRO A 224 1.72 7.55 -7.93
CA PRO A 224 3.03 7.15 -7.42
C PRO A 224 3.00 6.89 -5.91
N VAL A 225 3.82 5.93 -5.52
CA VAL A 225 4.00 5.52 -4.12
C VAL A 225 5.46 5.66 -3.75
N ILE A 226 5.73 6.31 -2.63
CA ILE A 226 7.06 6.54 -2.08
C ILE A 226 7.15 5.79 -0.76
N GLU A 227 7.92 4.70 -0.72
CA GLU A 227 8.29 4.06 0.53
C GLU A 227 9.41 4.88 1.20
N ARG A 228 9.13 5.40 2.40
CA ARG A 228 10.10 6.20 3.15
C ARG A 228 9.83 6.06 4.64
N THR A 229 10.88 5.87 5.43
CA THR A 229 10.73 5.93 6.89
C THR A 229 10.53 7.37 7.33
N LEU A 230 9.43 7.61 8.03
CA LEU A 230 9.04 8.95 8.47
C LEU A 230 9.30 9.12 9.98
N PRO A 231 9.87 10.25 10.43
CA PRO A 231 10.17 10.44 11.84
C PRO A 231 8.89 10.53 12.67
N SER A 232 8.75 9.68 13.69
CA SER A 232 7.65 9.77 14.67
C SER A 232 8.05 10.41 16.01
N LYS A 233 9.33 10.78 16.17
CA LYS A 233 9.93 11.29 17.42
C LYS A 233 10.63 12.65 17.26
N ARG A 234 10.43 13.30 16.11
CA ARG A 234 10.98 14.61 15.80
C ARG A 234 9.84 15.56 15.49
N CYS A 235 9.91 16.77 16.01
CA CYS A 235 8.89 17.79 15.80
C CYS A 235 8.84 18.14 14.31
N PRO A 236 7.65 18.08 13.66
CA PRO A 236 7.54 18.42 12.24
C PRO A 236 7.75 19.91 11.96
N LEU A 237 7.69 20.75 13.01
CA LEU A 237 7.82 22.19 12.87
C LEU A 237 9.26 22.64 13.07
N CYS A 238 9.83 22.38 14.26
CA CYS A 238 11.17 22.87 14.64
C CYS A 238 12.26 21.80 14.66
N GLY A 239 11.98 20.54 14.31
CA GLY A 239 12.96 19.45 14.27
C GLY A 239 13.46 18.92 15.63
N SER A 240 13.14 19.58 16.75
CA SER A 240 13.54 19.14 18.10
C SER A 240 12.92 17.79 18.50
N LYS A 241 13.44 17.17 19.55
CA LYS A 241 12.96 15.88 20.05
C LYS A 241 11.50 15.98 20.54
N LEU A 242 10.74 14.92 20.30
CA LEU A 242 9.41 14.71 20.87
C LEU A 242 9.49 13.67 21.98
N GLU A 243 8.90 13.99 23.13
CA GLU A 243 8.81 13.10 24.29
C GLU A 243 7.35 12.77 24.61
N GLU A 244 7.08 11.53 25.00
CA GLU A 244 5.73 11.10 25.34
C GLU A 244 5.32 11.77 26.65
N ALA A 245 4.33 12.67 26.58
CA ALA A 245 3.88 13.45 27.73
C ALA A 245 2.71 12.76 28.44
N GLU A 246 1.80 12.15 27.67
CA GLU A 246 0.64 11.46 28.21
C GLU A 246 0.11 10.42 27.22
N LYS A 247 -0.66 9.46 27.74
CA LYS A 247 -1.35 8.45 26.95
C LYS A 247 -2.84 8.47 27.26
N ARG A 248 -3.65 8.93 26.30
CA ARG A 248 -5.11 9.01 26.39
C ARG A 248 -5.74 7.84 25.63
N GLY A 249 -5.95 6.73 26.32
CA GLY A 249 -6.46 5.50 25.70
C GLY A 249 -5.49 4.93 24.66
N ARG A 250 -5.85 5.03 23.37
CA ARG A 250 -4.99 4.62 22.24
C ARG A 250 -4.12 5.75 21.69
N THR A 251 -4.41 6.99 22.07
CA THR A 251 -3.72 8.19 21.60
C THR A 251 -2.47 8.42 22.46
N ARG A 252 -1.29 8.47 21.82
CA ARG A 252 -0.04 8.88 22.49
C ARG A 252 0.20 10.33 22.17
N VAL A 253 0.30 11.15 23.20
CA VAL A 253 0.54 12.58 23.04
C VAL A 253 2.02 12.83 23.24
N MET A 254 2.62 13.42 22.22
CA MET A 254 4.03 13.74 22.15
C MET A 254 4.20 15.24 22.33
N ARG A 255 5.04 15.69 23.26
CA ARG A 255 5.37 17.10 23.46
C ARG A 255 6.76 17.40 22.93
N CYS A 256 6.90 18.50 22.20
CA CYS A 256 8.18 18.95 21.70
C CYS A 256 9.01 19.62 22.81
N THR A 257 10.28 19.24 22.92
CA THR A 257 11.22 19.84 23.88
C THR A 257 11.75 21.21 23.46
N GLY A 258 11.53 21.62 22.20
CA GLY A 258 11.93 22.92 21.67
C GLY A 258 10.79 23.92 21.70
N CYS A 259 9.77 23.75 20.83
CA CYS A 259 8.66 24.69 20.71
C CYS A 259 7.47 24.41 21.65
N GLY A 260 7.53 23.36 22.49
CA GLY A 260 6.48 23.03 23.47
C GLY A 260 5.15 22.52 22.89
N ARG A 261 4.96 22.51 21.57
CA ARG A 261 3.72 22.03 20.92
C ARG A 261 3.49 20.54 21.18
N ALA A 262 2.22 20.18 21.30
CA ALA A 262 1.77 18.81 21.50
C ALA A 262 1.20 18.22 20.20
N PHE A 263 1.51 16.95 19.95
CA PHE A 263 1.11 16.22 18.75
C PHE A 263 0.55 14.85 19.13
N GLU A 264 -0.39 14.36 18.33
CA GLU A 264 -0.71 12.94 18.34
C GLU A 264 0.40 12.18 17.62
N ARG A 265 0.96 11.14 18.24
CA ARG A 265 2.16 10.47 17.72
C ARG A 265 2.00 9.97 16.28
N ASP A 266 0.86 9.35 15.97
CA ASP A 266 0.64 8.70 14.68
C ASP A 266 0.37 9.75 13.57
N SER A 267 0.06 11.01 13.90
CA SER A 267 -0.05 12.10 12.92
C SER A 267 1.29 12.77 12.60
N VAL A 268 2.33 12.59 13.41
CA VAL A 268 3.65 13.20 13.19
C VAL A 268 4.30 12.75 11.87
N PRO A 269 4.34 11.45 11.52
CA PRO A 269 4.86 11.00 10.22
C PRO A 269 4.19 11.69 9.02
N ALA A 270 2.86 11.82 9.05
CA ALA A 270 2.11 12.47 7.98
C ALA A 270 2.50 13.96 7.82
N LEU A 271 2.71 14.68 8.93
CA LEU A 271 3.16 16.07 8.89
C LEU A 271 4.56 16.21 8.29
N HIS A 272 5.49 15.28 8.56
CA HIS A 272 6.81 15.25 7.92
C HIS A 272 6.72 14.98 6.41
N ALA A 273 5.82 14.10 5.98
CA ALA A 273 5.59 13.86 4.56
C ALA A 273 5.05 15.11 3.85
N LEU A 274 4.09 15.80 4.47
CA LEU A 274 3.48 17.01 3.92
C LEU A 274 4.46 18.18 3.83
N LYS A 275 5.34 18.34 4.82
CA LYS A 275 6.38 19.39 4.83
C LYS A 275 7.31 19.35 3.59
N LEU A 276 7.32 18.26 2.83
CA LEU A 276 8.06 18.16 1.57
C LEU A 276 7.40 18.93 0.41
N PHE A 277 6.11 19.30 0.52
CA PHE A 277 5.33 19.90 -0.57
C PHE A 277 4.59 21.19 -0.19
N ILE A 278 4.26 21.37 1.08
CA ILE A 278 3.52 22.54 1.56
C ILE A 278 4.39 23.45 2.44
N GLY A 279 4.02 24.72 2.51
CA GLY A 279 4.77 25.73 3.26
C GLY A 279 4.74 25.50 4.78
N GLU A 280 5.73 26.04 5.50
CA GLU A 280 5.79 25.86 6.96
C GLU A 280 4.54 26.39 7.68
N SER A 281 3.98 27.52 7.22
CA SER A 281 2.73 28.07 7.75
C SER A 281 1.54 27.13 7.60
N GLU A 282 1.42 26.44 6.47
CA GLU A 282 0.35 25.48 6.19
C GLU A 282 0.50 24.22 7.06
N VAL A 283 1.73 23.74 7.24
CA VAL A 283 2.04 22.64 8.17
C VAL A 283 1.69 23.03 9.60
N GLU A 284 1.97 24.27 10.00
CA GLU A 284 1.61 24.78 11.32
C GLU A 284 0.09 24.86 11.53
N GLU A 285 -0.64 25.37 10.55
CA GLU A 285 -2.10 25.43 10.59
C GLU A 285 -2.70 24.01 10.69
N LEU A 286 -2.23 23.08 9.86
CA LEU A 286 -2.66 21.69 9.90
C LEU A 286 -2.33 21.02 11.24
N ALA A 287 -1.15 21.27 11.80
CA ALA A 287 -0.79 20.80 13.14
C ALA A 287 -1.76 21.35 14.19
N GLY A 288 -2.19 22.61 14.07
CA GLY A 288 -3.23 23.22 14.91
C GLY A 288 -4.59 22.54 14.76
N LYS A 289 -5.04 22.28 13.52
CA LYS A 289 -6.29 21.55 13.24
C LYS A 289 -6.25 20.13 13.82
N LEU A 290 -5.12 19.44 13.71
CA LEU A 290 -4.92 18.10 14.29
C LEU A 290 -4.93 18.15 15.82
N ALA A 291 -4.24 19.12 16.43
CA ALA A 291 -4.26 19.31 17.87
C ALA A 291 -5.69 19.54 18.38
N LYS A 292 -6.49 20.35 17.68
CA LYS A 292 -7.91 20.55 17.99
C LYS A 292 -8.70 19.24 17.88
N ARG A 293 -8.54 18.49 16.79
CA ARG A 293 -9.20 17.19 16.56
C ARG A 293 -8.93 16.18 17.69
N TYR A 294 -7.72 16.19 18.22
CA TYR A 294 -7.28 15.28 19.28
C TYR A 294 -7.43 15.85 20.70
N GLY A 295 -7.96 17.07 20.85
CA GLY A 295 -8.14 17.72 22.16
C GLY A 295 -6.82 18.00 22.89
N LEU A 296 -5.78 18.37 22.13
CA LEU A 296 -4.41 18.61 22.62
C LEU A 296 -4.13 20.10 22.89
N GLN A 297 -5.12 20.97 22.69
CA GLN A 297 -4.97 22.38 23.02
C GLN A 297 -4.77 22.52 24.53
N ARG A 298 -3.86 23.43 24.94
CA ARG A 298 -3.78 23.82 26.35
C ARG A 298 -5.15 24.35 26.77
N PRO A 299 -5.64 24.05 27.99
CA PRO A 299 -6.65 24.93 28.58
C PRO A 299 -6.06 26.35 28.55
N GLN A 300 -6.77 27.29 27.93
CA GLN A 300 -6.40 28.69 28.03
C GLN A 300 -6.63 29.11 29.49
N GLY A 301 -5.55 29.38 30.22
CA GLY A 301 -5.60 30.07 31.51
C GLY A 301 -5.98 29.20 32.72
N GLY A 302 -5.03 29.13 33.65
CA GLY A 302 -5.16 28.72 35.03
C GLY A 302 -3.89 29.18 35.73
#